data_AF-A0A346Y435-F1
#
_entry.id   AF-A0A346Y435-F1
#
_cell.length_a   1.000
_cell.length_b   1.000
_cell.length_c   1.000
_cell.angle_alpha   90.00
_cell.angle_beta   90.00
_cell.angle_gamma   90.00
#
_symmetry.space_group_name_H-M   'P 1'
#
loop_
_entity.id
_entity.type
_entity.pdbx_description
1 polymer ?
#
loop_
_entity_poly.entity_id
_entity_poly.type
_entity_poly.pdbx_seq_one_letter_code
_entity_poly.pdbx_strand_id
1 'polypeptide(L)'
;MTTPRLSAIDHILFRTVVSALAEPGLPCAVPQGLGEGRLAEAIARAIWEPTTPVWTAPDLEALPGSPVGAADAAVLYTTGDDAARLGLATIGTTTTPELAATVLVEPVDVHTAVVLDGPGLPTVRRTILPMTVEAIVQRNRRCAFPPMGLDLIVIQGRSVMGLPRTTRIAFA
;
A
#
# COMPACT_ATOMS: atom_id res chain seq x y z
N MET A 1 -9.48 -30.66 3.42
CA MET A 1 -8.92 -29.29 3.36
C MET A 1 -9.53 -28.59 2.15
N THR A 2 -10.63 -27.88 2.36
CA THR A 2 -11.23 -27.02 1.34
C THR A 2 -10.31 -25.81 1.21
N THR A 3 -9.63 -25.69 0.07
CA THR A 3 -9.02 -24.41 -0.32
C THR A 3 -10.12 -23.35 -0.22
N PRO A 4 -9.99 -22.29 0.58
CA PRO A 4 -11.00 -21.26 0.59
C PRO A 4 -11.02 -20.69 -0.83
N ARG A 5 -12.15 -20.84 -1.54
CA ARG A 5 -12.35 -20.12 -2.79
C ARG A 5 -12.34 -18.65 -2.40
N LEU A 6 -11.33 -17.90 -2.86
CA LEU A 6 -11.39 -16.44 -2.90
C LEU A 6 -12.77 -16.07 -3.42
N SER A 7 -13.51 -15.25 -2.66
CA SER A 7 -14.81 -14.82 -3.12
C SER A 7 -14.64 -14.04 -4.42
N ALA A 8 -15.70 -13.92 -5.23
CA ALA A 8 -15.65 -13.08 -6.42
C ALA A 8 -15.21 -11.63 -6.08
N ILE A 9 -15.59 -11.16 -4.89
CA ILE A 9 -15.19 -9.85 -4.34
C ILE A 9 -13.68 -9.81 -4.10
N ASP A 10 -13.11 -10.80 -3.41
CA ASP A 10 -11.68 -10.83 -3.11
C ASP A 10 -10.85 -10.87 -4.40
N HIS A 11 -11.29 -11.65 -5.41
CA HIS A 11 -10.62 -11.66 -6.70
C HIS A 11 -10.66 -10.30 -7.41
N ILE A 12 -11.79 -9.58 -7.38
CA ILE A 12 -11.89 -8.23 -7.95
C ILE A 12 -10.94 -7.27 -7.24
N LEU A 13 -10.91 -7.30 -5.90
CA LEU A 13 -10.03 -6.43 -5.10
C LEU A 13 -8.55 -6.73 -5.36
N PHE A 14 -8.17 -8.01 -5.38
CA PHE A 14 -6.82 -8.43 -5.74
C PHE A 14 -6.41 -7.90 -7.11
N ARG A 15 -7.26 -8.07 -8.14
CA ARG A 15 -6.97 -7.57 -9.49
C ARG A 15 -6.88 -6.06 -9.53
N THR A 16 -7.71 -5.36 -8.76
CA THR A 16 -7.67 -3.90 -8.67
C THR A 16 -6.34 -3.42 -8.11
N VAL A 17 -5.83 -4.06 -7.05
CA VAL A 17 -4.52 -3.72 -6.46
C VAL A 17 -3.38 -4.03 -7.41
N VAL A 18 -3.40 -5.20 -8.08
CA VAL A 18 -2.40 -5.55 -9.09
C VAL A 18 -2.35 -4.51 -10.20
N SER A 19 -3.51 -4.07 -10.70
CA SER A 19 -3.58 -3.00 -11.70
C SER A 19 -3.04 -1.67 -11.17
N ALA A 20 -3.37 -1.30 -9.93
CA ALA A 20 -2.90 -0.06 -9.31
C ALA A 20 -1.37 -0.03 -9.14
N LEU A 21 -0.76 -1.18 -8.82
CA LEU A 21 0.70 -1.32 -8.73
C LEU A 21 1.37 -1.36 -10.11
N ALA A 22 0.70 -1.91 -11.14
CA ALA A 22 1.21 -1.98 -12.49
C ALA A 22 1.27 -0.63 -13.21
N GLU A 23 0.43 0.34 -12.81
CA GLU A 23 0.41 1.70 -13.36
C GLU A 23 0.52 2.77 -12.26
N PRO A 24 1.72 2.94 -11.67
CA PRO A 24 1.89 3.71 -10.44
C PRO A 24 1.33 5.14 -10.50
N GLY A 25 0.63 5.55 -9.45
CA GLY A 25 0.06 6.90 -9.35
C GLY A 25 -1.23 7.14 -10.14
N LEU A 26 -1.80 6.13 -10.79
CA LEU A 26 -3.14 6.20 -11.39
C LEU A 26 -4.17 5.59 -10.43
N PRO A 27 -5.25 6.31 -10.06
CA PRO A 27 -6.31 5.73 -9.25
C PRO A 27 -7.10 4.66 -10.03
N CYS A 28 -7.24 3.48 -9.45
CA CYS A 28 -8.15 2.44 -9.90
C CYS A 28 -9.44 2.48 -9.07
N ALA A 29 -10.59 2.63 -9.73
CA ALA A 29 -11.89 2.64 -9.05
C ALA A 29 -12.25 1.26 -8.51
N VAL A 30 -12.77 1.20 -7.30
CA VAL A 30 -13.35 0.00 -6.69
C VAL A 30 -14.86 0.06 -6.82
N PRO A 31 -15.52 -0.94 -7.43
CA PRO A 31 -16.97 -0.97 -7.56
C PRO A 31 -17.71 -0.79 -6.24
N GLN A 32 -18.87 -0.11 -6.30
CA GLN A 32 -19.76 0.07 -5.16
C GLN A 32 -20.38 -1.27 -4.73
N GLY A 33 -20.69 -1.41 -3.44
CA GLY A 33 -21.31 -2.62 -2.89
C GLY A 33 -20.38 -3.82 -2.70
N LEU A 34 -19.06 -3.63 -2.84
CA LEU A 34 -18.06 -4.65 -2.52
C LEU A 34 -17.70 -4.61 -1.03
N GLY A 35 -18.21 -5.60 -0.28
CA GLY A 35 -17.86 -5.85 1.12
C GLY A 35 -18.57 -4.93 2.12
N GLU A 36 -18.69 -5.41 3.37
CA GLU A 36 -19.02 -4.60 4.54
C GLU A 36 -17.71 -4.15 5.22
N GLY A 37 -17.70 -2.96 5.84
CA GLY A 37 -16.53 -2.45 6.57
C GLY A 37 -15.58 -1.56 5.76
N ARG A 38 -14.33 -1.42 6.22
CA ARG A 38 -13.34 -0.54 5.59
C ARG A 38 -12.71 -1.21 4.37
N LEU A 39 -12.44 -0.45 3.31
CA LEU A 39 -11.82 -1.00 2.11
C LEU A 39 -10.45 -1.60 2.39
N ALA A 40 -9.64 -0.94 3.23
CA ALA A 40 -8.31 -1.42 3.56
C ALA A 40 -8.34 -2.86 4.10
N GLU A 41 -9.34 -3.17 4.93
CA GLU A 41 -9.53 -4.51 5.48
C GLU A 41 -9.94 -5.53 4.43
N ALA A 42 -10.86 -5.14 3.53
CA ALA A 42 -11.27 -6.00 2.42
C ALA A 42 -10.12 -6.27 1.45
N ILE A 43 -9.30 -5.25 1.13
CA ILE A 43 -8.09 -5.39 0.33
C ILE A 43 -7.08 -6.30 1.04
N ALA A 44 -6.87 -6.10 2.34
CA ALA A 44 -5.92 -6.89 3.08
C ALA A 44 -6.29 -8.37 3.07
N ARG A 45 -7.57 -8.70 3.31
CA ARG A 45 -8.11 -10.05 3.21
C ARG A 45 -8.02 -10.65 1.79
N ALA A 46 -8.09 -9.81 0.76
CA ALA A 46 -8.01 -10.26 -0.62
C ALA A 46 -6.58 -10.59 -1.07
N ILE A 47 -5.56 -10.04 -0.41
CA ILE A 47 -4.15 -10.18 -0.79
C ILE A 47 -3.43 -11.16 0.13
N TRP A 48 -3.66 -11.08 1.44
CA TRP A 48 -2.91 -11.82 2.45
C TRP A 48 -3.72 -12.92 3.11
N GLU A 49 -3.02 -13.97 3.52
CA GLU A 49 -3.64 -15.01 4.33
C GLU A 49 -3.99 -14.46 5.73
N PRO A 50 -5.08 -14.95 6.36
CA PRO A 50 -5.51 -14.48 7.68
C PRO A 50 -4.40 -14.53 8.74
N THR A 51 -3.46 -15.47 8.64
CA THR A 51 -2.35 -15.67 9.59
C THR A 51 -1.18 -14.70 9.38
N THR A 52 -1.21 -13.85 8.35
CA THR A 52 -0.16 -12.89 8.05
C THR A 52 -0.08 -11.83 9.16
N PRO A 53 1.09 -11.59 9.79
CA PRO A 53 1.23 -10.53 10.77
C PRO A 53 0.93 -9.14 10.20
N VAL A 54 0.11 -8.37 10.91
CA VAL A 54 -0.28 -7.01 10.55
C VAL A 54 0.13 -6.05 11.66
N TRP A 55 0.79 -4.97 11.30
CA TRP A 55 1.05 -3.84 12.20
C TRP A 55 0.05 -2.72 11.90
N THR A 56 -0.79 -2.36 12.87
CA THR A 56 -1.83 -1.31 12.69
C THR A 56 -1.49 -0.03 13.45
N ALA A 57 -2.13 1.07 13.08
CA ALA A 57 -2.16 2.27 13.90
C ALA A 57 -3.01 2.09 15.17
N PRO A 58 -2.69 2.76 16.30
CA PRO A 58 -3.39 2.66 17.56
C PRO A 58 -4.89 2.95 17.47
N ASP A 59 -5.29 3.76 16.49
CA ASP A 59 -6.68 4.12 16.18
C ASP A 59 -7.36 3.14 15.22
N LEU A 60 -6.67 2.06 14.83
CA LEU A 60 -7.17 1.02 13.95
C LEU A 60 -7.18 -0.33 14.67
N GLU A 61 -8.34 -0.97 14.65
CA GLU A 61 -8.44 -2.37 15.07
C GLU A 61 -7.64 -3.25 14.10
N ALA A 62 -6.98 -4.27 14.65
CA ALA A 62 -6.33 -5.28 13.84
C ALA A 62 -7.39 -6.11 13.09
N LEU A 63 -7.03 -6.59 11.90
CA LEU A 63 -7.92 -7.44 11.11
C LEU A 63 -8.31 -8.69 11.90
N PRO A 64 -9.60 -9.09 11.92
CA PRO A 64 -10.03 -10.30 12.60
C PRO A 64 -9.23 -11.52 12.14
N GLY A 65 -8.57 -12.18 13.11
CA GLY A 65 -7.77 -13.38 12.85
C GLY A 65 -6.30 -13.13 12.48
N SER A 66 -5.88 -11.87 12.27
CA SER A 66 -4.49 -11.54 12.01
C SER A 66 -3.71 -11.29 13.30
N PRO A 67 -2.52 -11.91 13.47
CA PRO A 67 -1.68 -11.62 14.61
C PRO A 67 -1.18 -10.17 14.53
N VAL A 68 -1.32 -9.43 15.64
CA VAL A 68 -0.78 -8.07 15.76
C VAL A 68 0.74 -8.16 15.80
N GLY A 69 1.38 -7.62 14.78
CA GLY A 69 2.84 -7.55 14.62
C GLY A 69 3.43 -6.21 15.07
N ALA A 70 4.73 -6.07 14.84
CA ALA A 70 5.49 -4.84 15.05
C ALA A 70 6.04 -4.33 13.70
N ALA A 71 7.14 -3.58 13.72
CA ALA A 71 7.76 -3.00 12.53
C ALA A 71 8.21 -4.04 11.47
N ASP A 72 8.29 -5.32 11.83
CA ASP A 72 8.64 -6.47 10.98
C ASP A 72 7.43 -7.15 10.29
N ALA A 73 6.22 -6.65 10.52
CA ALA A 73 5.01 -7.16 9.87
C ALA A 73 5.06 -7.03 8.35
N ALA A 74 4.48 -8.01 7.65
CA ALA A 74 4.37 -7.99 6.18
C ALA A 74 3.37 -6.93 5.68
N VAL A 75 2.42 -6.55 6.53
CA VAL A 75 1.42 -5.52 6.23
C VAL A 75 1.44 -4.47 7.32
N LEU A 76 1.56 -3.20 6.91
CA LEU A 76 1.33 -2.05 7.77
C LEU A 76 0.04 -1.37 7.34
N TYR A 77 -0.89 -1.17 8.27
CA TYR A 77 -2.08 -0.37 8.04
C TYR A 77 -2.02 0.93 8.85
N THR A 78 -2.16 2.06 8.17
CA THR A 78 -2.07 3.38 8.79
C THR A 78 -3.18 4.31 8.30
N THR A 79 -3.76 5.03 9.25
CA THR A 79 -4.57 6.23 9.03
C THR A 79 -3.63 7.42 9.00
N GLY A 80 -3.82 8.28 8.01
CA GLY A 80 -2.81 9.26 7.66
C GLY A 80 -1.55 8.60 7.14
N ASP A 81 -0.80 9.39 6.37
CA ASP A 81 0.48 9.04 5.80
C ASP A 81 1.60 9.34 6.80
N ASP A 82 1.54 8.69 7.97
CA ASP A 82 2.49 8.87 9.06
C ASP A 82 3.93 8.49 8.62
N ALA A 83 4.73 9.53 8.36
CA ALA A 83 6.12 9.38 7.98
C ALA A 83 6.94 8.62 9.04
N ALA A 84 6.65 8.75 10.34
CA ALA A 84 7.40 8.03 11.36
C ALA A 84 7.19 6.51 11.22
N ARG A 85 5.95 6.07 10.97
CA ARG A 85 5.63 4.65 10.73
C ARG A 85 6.27 4.10 9.47
N LEU A 86 6.22 4.84 8.36
CA LEU A 86 6.93 4.47 7.13
C LEU A 86 8.43 4.28 7.41
N GLY A 87 9.00 5.10 8.30
CA GLY A 87 10.38 4.98 8.74
C GLY A 87 10.73 3.69 9.48
N LEU A 88 9.76 3.08 10.15
CA LEU A 88 9.95 1.89 10.96
C LEU A 88 9.66 0.61 10.17
N ALA A 89 8.67 0.63 9.26
CA ALA A 89 8.20 -0.53 8.50
C ALA A 89 9.34 -1.26 7.77
N THR A 90 9.46 -2.58 7.93
CA THR A 90 10.54 -3.38 7.33
C THR A 90 10.64 -3.17 5.82
N ILE A 91 11.87 -3.02 5.31
CA ILE A 91 12.15 -2.80 3.88
C ILE A 91 12.73 -4.06 3.20
N GLY A 92 12.69 -5.20 3.90
CA GLY A 92 13.35 -6.43 3.48
C GLY A 92 14.88 -6.31 3.52
N THR A 93 15.54 -7.27 2.87
CA THR A 93 17.00 -7.25 2.70
C THR A 93 17.37 -7.36 1.21
N THR A 94 18.65 -7.30 0.88
CA THR A 94 19.11 -7.53 -0.50
C THR A 94 18.86 -8.96 -0.98
N THR A 95 18.86 -9.94 -0.07
CA THR A 95 18.64 -11.36 -0.38
C THR A 95 17.18 -11.80 -0.24
N THR A 96 16.40 -11.07 0.55
CA THR A 96 14.97 -11.32 0.80
C THR A 96 14.14 -10.03 0.69
N PRO A 97 14.14 -9.35 -0.48
CA PRO A 97 13.38 -8.11 -0.67
C PRO A 97 11.86 -8.32 -0.57
N GLU A 98 11.36 -9.53 -0.85
CA GLU A 98 9.96 -9.92 -0.74
C GLU A 98 9.42 -9.88 0.70
N LEU A 99 10.28 -9.88 1.71
CA LEU A 99 9.91 -9.73 3.11
C LEU A 99 9.75 -8.28 3.56
N ALA A 100 9.81 -7.33 2.63
CA ALA A 100 9.47 -5.95 2.93
C ALA A 100 7.97 -5.76 3.15
N ALA A 101 7.62 -4.77 3.96
CA ALA A 101 6.23 -4.44 4.24
C ALA A 101 5.54 -3.84 3.01
N THR A 102 4.30 -4.26 2.80
CA THR A 102 3.33 -3.49 2.01
C THR A 102 2.53 -2.60 2.94
N VAL A 103 2.43 -1.32 2.62
CA VAL A 103 1.74 -0.34 3.47
C VAL A 103 0.40 0.02 2.83
N LEU A 104 -0.69 -0.26 3.54
CA LEU A 104 -2.02 0.25 3.24
C LEU A 104 -2.17 1.62 3.92
N VAL A 105 -2.30 2.67 3.13
CA VAL A 105 -2.41 4.05 3.61
C VAL A 105 -3.80 4.58 3.29
N GLU A 106 -4.55 4.96 4.32
CA GLU A 106 -5.73 5.81 4.15
C GLU A 106 -5.31 7.25 4.46
N PRO A 107 -5.05 8.09 3.43
CA PRO A 107 -4.36 9.34 3.60
C PRO A 107 -5.23 10.43 4.24
N VAL A 108 -4.57 11.47 4.75
CA VAL A 108 -5.24 12.72 5.13
C VAL A 108 -5.66 13.52 3.88
N ASP A 109 -6.52 14.53 4.05
CA ASP A 109 -6.95 15.42 2.96
C ASP A 109 -5.84 16.45 2.59
N VAL A 110 -4.66 15.94 2.21
CA VAL A 110 -3.49 16.70 1.76
C VAL A 110 -3.02 16.12 0.43
N HIS A 111 -2.63 17.02 -0.47
CA HIS A 111 -2.35 16.70 -1.85
C HIS A 111 -1.04 17.34 -2.29
N THR A 112 -0.11 16.54 -2.82
CA THR A 112 1.23 17.00 -3.24
C THR A 112 1.43 16.75 -4.73
N ALA A 113 1.79 17.80 -5.47
CA ALA A 113 2.14 17.69 -6.88
C ALA A 113 3.51 17.04 -7.06
N VAL A 114 3.58 16.02 -7.92
CA VAL A 114 4.79 15.21 -8.15
C VAL A 114 4.96 14.82 -9.61
N VAL A 115 6.17 14.39 -9.93
CA VAL A 115 6.54 13.69 -11.15
C VAL A 115 6.96 12.26 -10.79
N LEU A 116 6.30 11.29 -11.41
CA LEU A 116 6.58 9.86 -11.25
C LEU A 116 7.37 9.33 -12.45
N ASP A 117 8.31 8.42 -12.17
CA ASP A 117 9.09 7.69 -13.16
C ASP A 117 9.35 6.24 -12.70
N GLY A 118 9.64 5.34 -13.63
CA GLY A 118 10.00 3.95 -13.36
C GLY A 118 9.10 2.92 -14.05
N PRO A 119 9.22 1.64 -13.67
CA PRO A 119 8.45 0.55 -14.27
C PRO A 119 6.93 0.80 -14.19
N GLY A 120 6.20 0.41 -15.24
CA GLY A 120 4.77 0.66 -15.37
C GLY A 120 4.40 2.02 -15.94
N LEU A 121 5.39 2.92 -16.13
CA LEU A 121 5.21 4.23 -16.74
C LEU A 121 5.97 4.31 -18.07
N PRO A 122 5.29 4.40 -19.22
CA PRO A 122 5.96 4.56 -20.53
C PRO A 122 6.74 5.88 -20.63
N THR A 123 6.30 6.90 -19.91
CA THR A 123 6.91 8.23 -19.80
C THR A 123 6.74 8.74 -18.38
N VAL A 124 7.48 9.78 -18.02
CA VAL A 124 7.24 10.50 -16.76
C VAL A 124 5.78 10.93 -16.64
N ARG A 125 5.20 10.80 -15.45
CA ARG A 125 3.81 11.14 -15.15
C ARG A 125 3.75 12.27 -14.14
N ARG A 126 3.17 13.41 -14.54
CA ARG A 126 2.80 14.48 -13.61
C ARG A 126 1.46 14.13 -12.98
N THR A 127 1.38 14.12 -11.67
CA THR A 127 0.15 13.80 -10.94
C THR A 127 0.14 14.48 -9.57
N ILE A 128 -0.98 14.36 -8.87
CA ILE A 128 -1.16 14.80 -7.50
C ILE A 128 -1.36 13.55 -6.65
N LEU A 129 -0.47 13.33 -5.69
CA LEU A 129 -0.61 12.24 -4.72
C LEU A 129 -1.39 12.76 -3.51
N PRO A 130 -2.37 11.99 -2.99
CA PRO A 130 -3.01 12.31 -1.72
C PRO A 130 -2.07 11.90 -0.57
N MET A 131 -0.94 12.59 -0.44
CA MET A 131 0.09 12.37 0.57
C MET A 131 0.77 13.72 0.86
N THR A 132 1.19 13.91 2.10
CA THR A 132 2.11 14.93 2.58
C THR A 132 3.50 14.81 1.97
N VAL A 133 4.23 15.91 1.96
CA VAL A 133 5.62 15.97 1.52
C VAL A 133 6.49 15.07 2.39
N GLU A 134 6.26 15.08 3.70
CA GLU A 134 7.00 14.33 4.70
C GLU A 134 6.92 12.82 4.45
N ALA A 135 5.73 12.31 4.17
CA ALA A 135 5.51 10.89 3.85
C ALA A 135 6.22 10.49 2.56
N ILE A 136 6.13 11.33 1.52
CA ILE A 136 6.81 11.09 0.23
C ILE A 136 8.33 11.08 0.42
N VAL A 137 8.89 12.05 1.16
CA VAL A 137 10.33 12.10 1.48
C VAL A 137 10.74 10.83 2.22
N GLN A 138 9.98 10.41 3.22
CA GLN A 138 10.33 9.24 4.00
C GLN A 138 10.25 7.97 3.16
N ARG A 139 9.20 7.80 2.36
CA ARG A 139 9.09 6.68 1.43
C ARG A 139 10.28 6.64 0.47
N ASN A 140 10.67 7.79 -0.10
CA ASN A 140 11.84 7.87 -0.97
C ASN A 140 13.12 7.41 -0.26
N ARG A 141 13.31 7.77 1.02
CA ARG A 141 14.44 7.28 1.83
C ARG A 141 14.39 5.76 2.03
N ARG A 142 13.22 5.19 2.31
CA ARG A 142 13.05 3.74 2.49
C ARG A 142 13.31 2.95 1.21
N CYS A 143 13.03 3.54 0.05
CA CYS A 143 13.24 2.92 -1.27
C CYS A 143 14.56 3.34 -1.96
N ALA A 144 15.48 4.00 -1.26
CA ALA A 144 16.69 4.56 -1.86
C ALA A 144 17.69 3.50 -2.35
N PHE A 145 17.61 2.26 -1.84
CA PHE A 145 18.59 1.19 -2.08
C PHE A 145 17.91 -0.07 -2.63
N PRO A 146 17.65 -0.15 -3.95
CA PRO A 146 17.11 -1.35 -4.57
C PRO A 146 17.96 -2.60 -4.29
N PRO A 147 17.35 -3.78 -4.07
CA PRO A 147 15.92 -4.09 -4.22
C PRO A 147 15.06 -3.83 -2.96
N MET A 148 15.64 -3.28 -1.88
CA MET A 148 14.91 -2.98 -0.64
C MET A 148 13.96 -1.80 -0.84
N GLY A 149 12.87 -1.76 -0.07
CA GLY A 149 11.93 -0.64 -0.09
C GLY A 149 10.56 -0.99 0.45
N LEU A 150 9.58 -0.12 0.23
CA LEU A 150 8.19 -0.31 0.61
C LEU A 150 7.31 -0.21 -0.62
N ASP A 151 6.29 -1.04 -0.69
CA ASP A 151 5.20 -0.90 -1.65
C ASP A 151 4.03 -0.21 -0.94
N LEU A 152 3.55 0.91 -1.50
CA LEU A 152 2.37 1.60 -0.94
C LEU A 152 1.13 1.29 -1.76
N ILE A 153 0.02 1.07 -1.06
CA ILE A 153 -1.33 1.02 -1.60
C ILE A 153 -2.12 2.13 -0.91
N VAL A 154 -2.39 3.19 -1.63
CA VAL A 154 -3.09 4.37 -1.13
C VAL A 154 -4.58 4.22 -1.42
N ILE A 155 -5.40 4.36 -0.37
CA ILE A 155 -6.84 4.11 -0.39
C ILE A 155 -7.55 5.43 -0.10
N GLN A 156 -8.13 6.04 -1.13
CA GLN A 156 -8.89 7.29 -0.99
C GLN A 156 -10.33 7.06 -1.45
N GLY A 157 -11.27 7.14 -0.51
CA GLY A 157 -12.68 6.85 -0.74
C GLY A 157 -12.88 5.46 -1.35
N ARG A 158 -13.33 5.41 -2.61
CA ARG A 158 -13.59 4.17 -3.37
C ARG A 158 -12.59 3.97 -4.50
N SER A 159 -11.36 4.40 -4.31
CA SER A 159 -10.26 4.23 -5.26
C SER A 159 -9.00 3.72 -4.56
N VAL A 160 -8.16 3.02 -5.33
CA VAL A 160 -6.87 2.48 -4.92
C VAL A 160 -5.80 2.96 -5.87
N MET A 161 -4.67 3.43 -5.33
CA MET A 161 -3.50 3.83 -6.11
C MET A 161 -2.27 3.07 -5.60
N GLY A 162 -1.46 2.54 -6.50
CA GLY A 162 -0.22 1.85 -6.15
C GLY A 162 1.01 2.74 -6.32
N LEU A 163 1.99 2.59 -5.42
CA LEU A 163 3.34 3.15 -5.54
C LEU A 163 4.38 2.07 -5.17
N PRO A 164 4.64 1.10 -6.08
CA PRO A 164 5.66 0.07 -5.87
C PRO A 164 7.02 0.68 -5.56
N ARG A 165 7.86 0.03 -4.75
CA ARG A 165 9.17 0.52 -4.31
C ARG A 165 10.09 1.04 -5.42
N THR A 166 9.89 0.56 -6.66
CA THR A 166 10.62 0.97 -7.87
C THR A 166 10.18 2.31 -8.45
N THR A 167 8.99 2.82 -8.10
CA THR A 167 8.51 4.15 -8.52
C THR A 167 9.40 5.23 -7.92
N ARG A 168 9.99 6.05 -8.77
CA ARG A 168 10.72 7.27 -8.41
C ARG A 168 9.73 8.42 -8.33
N ILE A 169 9.83 9.21 -7.26
CA ILE A 169 8.93 10.34 -6.99
C ILE A 169 9.79 11.59 -6.81
N ALA A 170 9.60 12.58 -7.68
CA ALA A 170 10.18 13.92 -7.55
C ALA A 170 9.05 14.94 -7.33
N PHE A 171 9.33 16.02 -6.61
CA PHE A 171 8.37 17.12 -6.48
C PHE A 171 8.32 17.91 -7.80
N ALA A 172 7.11 18.32 -8.19
CA ALA A 172 6.85 19.05 -9.43
C ALA A 172 7.18 20.54 -9.32
#